data_AF-A0ABD6C8S0-F1
#
_entry.id   AF-A0ABD6C8S0-F1
#
_cell.length_a   1.000
_cell.length_b   1.000
_cell.length_c   1.000
_cell.angle_alpha   90.00
_cell.angle_beta   90.00
_cell.angle_gamma   90.00
#
_symmetry.space_group_name_H-M   'P 1'
#
loop_
_entity.id
_entity.type
_entity.pdbx_description
1 polymer ?
#
loop_
_entity_poly.entity_id
_entity_poly.type
_entity_poly.pdbx_seq_one_letter_code
_entity_poly.pdbx_strand_id
1 'polypeptide(L)'
;MSSNRKGDRRERELVNALDESGFAVMRAPASGSATERELPDVLAGDGETFYAIEAKSSAGDPIYLEGREIEALLFFAQNFGAKPRVGVRFDREDWYFFHPGDLYTTDGGNYRVKKETALSEGVDFAEFVGDSQKVTLAEAADAARSDDEDDEDAREVLEALERGDISVDDAVAML
;
A
#
# COMPACT_ATOMS: atom_id res chain seq x y z
N MET A 1 -11.58 -23.18 -20.00
CA MET A 1 -10.63 -22.12 -20.41
C MET A 1 -9.72 -21.88 -19.21
N SER A 2 -8.43 -22.22 -19.32
CA SER A 2 -7.56 -22.50 -18.15
C SER A 2 -7.29 -21.28 -17.28
N SER A 3 -7.26 -21.50 -15.96
CA SER A 3 -6.93 -20.54 -14.90
C SER A 3 -5.69 -19.69 -15.21
N ASN A 4 -4.68 -20.27 -15.87
CA ASN A 4 -3.45 -19.56 -16.26
C ASN A 4 -3.69 -18.34 -17.15
N ARG A 5 -4.66 -18.36 -18.07
CA ARG A 5 -4.97 -17.18 -18.91
C ARG A 5 -5.60 -16.04 -18.12
N LYS A 6 -6.34 -16.36 -17.05
CA LYS A 6 -7.01 -15.36 -16.21
C LYS A 6 -6.03 -14.74 -15.22
N GLY A 7 -5.16 -15.56 -14.61
CA GLY A 7 -4.06 -15.09 -13.77
C GLY A 7 -3.12 -14.16 -14.54
N ASP A 8 -2.64 -14.60 -15.70
CA ASP A 8 -1.76 -13.82 -16.59
C ASP A 8 -2.44 -12.53 -17.13
N ARG A 9 -3.78 -12.47 -17.14
CA ARG A 9 -4.50 -11.21 -17.44
C ARG A 9 -4.50 -10.25 -16.26
N ARG A 10 -4.76 -10.73 -15.04
CA ARG A 10 -4.81 -9.88 -13.85
C ARG A 10 -3.44 -9.37 -13.46
N GLU A 11 -2.41 -10.20 -13.60
CA GLU A 11 -1.03 -9.77 -13.41
C GLU A 11 -0.64 -8.66 -14.40
N ARG A 12 -1.02 -8.78 -15.69
CA ARG A 12 -0.85 -7.69 -16.66
C ARG A 12 -1.60 -6.42 -16.31
N GLU A 13 -2.82 -6.55 -15.78
CA GLU A 13 -3.61 -5.40 -15.30
C GLU A 13 -2.87 -4.66 -14.18
N LEU A 14 -2.29 -5.37 -13.21
CA LEU A 14 -1.47 -4.78 -12.15
C LEU A 14 -0.21 -4.11 -12.73
N VAL A 15 0.51 -4.79 -13.62
CA VAL A 15 1.73 -4.26 -14.25
C VAL A 15 1.44 -2.96 -15.00
N ASN A 16 0.39 -2.94 -15.82
CA ASN A 16 0.02 -1.75 -16.57
C ASN A 16 -0.39 -0.61 -15.63
N ALA A 17 -1.17 -0.88 -14.58
CA ALA A 17 -1.58 0.14 -13.63
C ALA A 17 -0.37 0.77 -12.91
N LEU A 18 0.61 -0.04 -12.50
CA LEU A 18 1.84 0.45 -11.88
C LEU A 18 2.68 1.29 -12.86
N ASP A 19 2.81 0.85 -14.11
CA ASP A 19 3.53 1.60 -15.16
C ASP A 19 2.87 2.95 -15.46
N GLU A 20 1.53 2.96 -15.58
CA GLU A 20 0.72 4.18 -15.73
C GLU A 20 0.82 5.12 -14.54
N SER A 21 1.16 4.61 -13.35
CA SER A 21 1.38 5.39 -12.11
C SER A 21 2.83 5.84 -11.92
N GLY A 22 3.70 5.65 -12.92
CA GLY A 22 5.08 6.17 -12.90
C GLY A 22 6.13 5.19 -12.39
N PHE A 23 5.78 3.94 -12.08
CA PHE A 23 6.76 2.91 -11.74
C PHE A 23 7.38 2.32 -13.01
N ALA A 24 8.69 2.05 -13.00
CA ALA A 24 9.28 1.10 -13.93
C ALA A 24 8.96 -0.32 -13.46
N VAL A 25 8.33 -1.14 -14.30
CA VAL A 25 7.81 -2.46 -13.91
C VAL A 25 8.45 -3.59 -14.73
N MET A 26 8.83 -4.66 -14.04
CA MET A 26 9.23 -5.93 -14.63
C MET A 26 8.37 -7.06 -14.07
N ARG A 27 8.03 -8.00 -14.94
CA ARG A 27 7.30 -9.21 -14.59
C ARG A 27 8.24 -10.40 -14.65
N ALA A 28 8.26 -11.24 -13.63
CA ALA A 28 9.17 -12.37 -13.62
C ALA A 28 8.83 -13.35 -14.74
N PRO A 29 9.85 -13.89 -15.46
CA PRO A 29 9.62 -14.87 -16.51
C PRO A 29 9.13 -16.17 -15.88
N ALA A 30 7.84 -16.49 -16.10
CA ALA A 30 7.17 -17.68 -15.61
C ALA A 30 7.43 -17.93 -14.11
N SER A 31 6.68 -17.23 -13.25
CA SER A 31 6.62 -17.45 -11.79
C SER A 31 6.17 -18.87 -11.37
N GLY A 32 6.08 -19.83 -12.30
CA GLY A 32 5.87 -21.25 -12.04
C GLY A 32 6.89 -22.14 -12.74
N SER A 33 7.45 -23.10 -11.99
CA SER A 33 8.21 -24.34 -12.31
C SER A 33 9.27 -24.35 -13.43
N ALA A 34 9.44 -23.28 -14.20
CA ALA A 34 10.36 -23.18 -15.33
C ALA A 34 11.77 -22.80 -14.89
N THR A 35 11.91 -22.29 -13.66
CA THR A 35 13.21 -21.96 -13.06
C THR A 35 13.23 -22.42 -11.60
N GLU A 36 14.41 -22.79 -11.10
CA GLU A 36 14.65 -23.05 -9.68
C GLU A 36 14.74 -21.76 -8.85
N ARG A 37 14.53 -20.60 -9.49
CA ARG A 37 14.66 -19.30 -8.86
C ARG A 37 13.33 -18.88 -8.25
N GLU A 38 13.37 -18.60 -6.97
CA GLU A 38 12.28 -18.00 -6.21
C GLU A 38 12.23 -16.50 -6.56
N LEU A 39 11.29 -16.13 -7.44
CA LEU A 39 11.09 -14.77 -7.93
C LEU A 39 9.67 -14.31 -7.57
N PRO A 40 9.47 -13.04 -7.22
CA PRO A 40 8.13 -12.46 -7.11
C PRO A 40 7.47 -12.40 -8.49
N ASP A 41 6.15 -12.31 -8.54
CA ASP A 41 5.42 -12.11 -9.81
C ASP A 41 5.80 -10.78 -10.50
N VAL A 42 5.88 -9.70 -9.70
CA VAL A 42 6.14 -8.35 -10.19
C VAL A 42 7.24 -7.68 -9.37
N LEU A 43 8.13 -6.98 -10.06
CA LEU A 43 9.08 -6.04 -9.49
C LEU A 43 8.77 -4.65 -10.04
N ALA A 44 8.59 -3.67 -9.17
CA ALA A 44 8.28 -2.29 -9.55
C ALA A 44 9.19 -1.32 -8.80
N GLY A 45 9.58 -0.20 -9.42
CA GLY A 45 10.25 0.89 -8.71
C GLY A 45 10.19 2.22 -9.44
N ASP A 46 10.15 3.32 -8.69
CA ASP A 46 10.09 4.70 -9.19
C ASP A 46 11.43 5.47 -9.03
N GLY A 47 12.44 4.82 -8.47
CA GLY A 47 13.75 5.39 -8.15
C GLY A 47 13.96 5.67 -6.66
N GLU A 48 12.88 5.80 -5.89
CA GLU A 48 12.92 6.00 -4.43
C GLU A 48 12.39 4.78 -3.69
N THR A 49 11.28 4.23 -4.16
CA THR A 49 10.64 3.03 -3.61
C THR A 49 10.71 1.88 -4.61
N PHE A 50 11.09 0.71 -4.09
CA PHE A 50 11.12 -0.55 -4.84
C PHE A 50 10.19 -1.56 -4.17
N TYR A 51 9.36 -2.23 -4.96
CA TYR A 51 8.42 -3.24 -4.52
C TYR A 51 8.69 -4.59 -5.20
N ALA A 52 8.78 -5.64 -4.39
CA ALA A 52 8.63 -7.02 -4.85
C ALA A 52 7.22 -7.46 -4.49
N ILE A 53 6.44 -7.91 -5.48
CA ILE A 53 5.00 -8.14 -5.33
C ILE A 53 4.66 -9.57 -5.74
N GLU A 54 4.03 -10.30 -4.83
CA GLU A 54 3.32 -11.55 -5.11
C GLU A 54 1.85 -11.24 -5.38
N ALA A 55 1.32 -11.61 -6.55
CA ALA A 55 0.01 -11.18 -7.02
C ALA A 55 -0.98 -12.36 -7.08
N LYS A 56 -2.01 -12.32 -6.21
CA LYS A 56 -3.08 -13.33 -6.22
C LYS A 56 -4.41 -12.70 -6.63
N SER A 57 -5.14 -13.40 -7.50
CA SER A 57 -6.51 -13.01 -7.84
C SER A 57 -7.46 -14.20 -7.74
N SER A 58 -8.68 -13.96 -7.26
CA SER A 58 -9.68 -15.00 -7.06
C SER A 58 -11.09 -14.49 -7.32
N ALA A 59 -11.96 -15.38 -7.80
CA ALA A 59 -13.40 -15.15 -7.84
C ALA A 59 -14.12 -15.61 -6.57
N GLY A 60 -13.42 -16.34 -5.68
CA GLY A 60 -13.92 -16.80 -4.40
C GLY A 60 -13.19 -16.14 -3.23
N ASP A 61 -13.70 -16.39 -2.03
CA ASP A 61 -13.19 -15.90 -0.75
C ASP A 61 -13.02 -17.09 0.21
N PRO A 62 -11.87 -17.26 0.89
CA PRO A 62 -10.67 -16.41 0.90
C PRO A 62 -9.65 -16.73 -0.19
N ILE A 63 -8.68 -15.83 -0.36
CA ILE A 63 -7.44 -16.08 -1.10
C ILE A 63 -6.44 -16.72 -0.14
N TYR A 64 -5.76 -17.77 -0.60
CA TYR A 64 -4.68 -18.44 0.13
C TYR A 64 -3.34 -18.21 -0.58
N LEU A 65 -2.28 -18.11 0.22
CA LEU A 65 -0.90 -18.11 -0.24
C LEU A 65 -0.13 -19.22 0.48
N GLU A 66 0.72 -19.91 -0.26
CA GLU A 66 1.55 -20.96 0.32
C GLU A 66 2.68 -20.34 1.16
N GLY A 67 3.04 -20.97 2.27
CA GLY A 67 4.12 -20.46 3.12
C GLY A 67 5.43 -20.23 2.36
N ARG A 68 5.78 -21.14 1.45
CA ARG A 68 6.96 -21.03 0.59
C ARG A 68 6.93 -19.82 -0.36
N GLU A 69 5.75 -19.40 -0.84
CA GLU A 69 5.62 -18.22 -1.72
C GLU A 69 5.98 -16.96 -0.93
N ILE A 70 5.55 -16.89 0.34
CA ILE A 70 5.89 -15.80 1.23
C ILE A 70 7.37 -15.81 1.62
N GLU A 71 7.93 -16.98 1.94
CA GLU A 71 9.36 -17.11 2.25
C GLU A 71 10.24 -16.66 1.06
N ALA A 72 9.91 -17.13 -0.14
CA ALA A 72 10.53 -16.73 -1.40
C ALA A 72 10.46 -15.20 -1.62
N LEU A 73 9.27 -14.62 -1.46
CA LEU A 73 9.05 -13.18 -1.58
C LEU A 73 9.92 -12.39 -0.61
N LEU A 74 9.93 -12.78 0.68
CA LEU A 74 10.70 -12.11 1.72
C LEU A 74 12.21 -12.22 1.45
N PHE A 75 12.68 -13.41 1.07
CA PHE A 75 14.07 -13.64 0.72
C PHE A 75 14.51 -12.79 -0.48
N PHE A 76 13.71 -12.77 -1.56
CA PHE A 76 14.01 -11.95 -2.73
C PHE A 76 14.03 -10.46 -2.35
N ALA A 77 12.99 -9.99 -1.68
CA ALA A 77 12.83 -8.58 -1.31
C ALA A 77 14.00 -8.08 -0.45
N GLN A 78 14.40 -8.88 0.54
CA GLN A 78 15.55 -8.56 1.40
C GLN A 78 16.86 -8.45 0.61
N ASN A 79 17.14 -9.41 -0.27
CA ASN A 79 18.40 -9.42 -1.03
C ASN A 79 18.42 -8.38 -2.15
N PHE A 80 17.27 -8.07 -2.73
CA PHE A 80 17.14 -7.08 -3.80
C PHE A 80 17.13 -5.64 -3.25
N GLY A 81 16.69 -5.43 -2.00
CA GLY A 81 16.46 -4.10 -1.45
C GLY A 81 15.09 -3.54 -1.82
N ALA A 82 14.07 -4.40 -1.92
CA ALA A 82 12.69 -4.03 -2.20
C ALA A 82 11.79 -4.28 -0.98
N LYS A 83 10.67 -3.56 -0.91
CA LYS A 83 9.61 -3.79 0.08
C LYS A 83 8.75 -4.97 -0.39
N PRO A 84 8.59 -6.04 0.41
CA PRO A 84 7.76 -7.18 0.03
C PRO A 84 6.28 -6.84 0.17
N ARG A 85 5.49 -7.16 -0.85
CA ARG A 85 4.05 -6.88 -0.89
C ARG A 85 3.28 -8.07 -1.43
N VAL A 86 2.14 -8.35 -0.82
CA VAL A 86 1.17 -9.29 -1.36
C VAL A 86 0.01 -8.48 -1.92
N GLY A 87 -0.13 -8.49 -3.25
CA GLY A 87 -1.26 -7.90 -3.95
C GLY A 87 -2.38 -8.91 -4.08
N VAL A 88 -3.56 -8.60 -3.55
CA VAL A 88 -4.76 -9.44 -3.69
C VAL A 88 -5.85 -8.71 -4.46
N ARG A 89 -6.52 -9.45 -5.35
CA ARG A 89 -7.66 -8.95 -6.12
C ARG A 89 -8.81 -9.94 -6.12
N PHE A 90 -9.94 -9.54 -5.53
CA PHE A 90 -11.20 -10.27 -5.62
C PHE A 90 -11.99 -9.85 -6.87
N ASP A 91 -12.86 -10.73 -7.38
CA ASP A 91 -13.69 -10.39 -8.54
C ASP A 91 -14.59 -9.17 -8.25
N ARG A 92 -14.60 -8.22 -9.19
CA ARG A 92 -15.28 -6.92 -9.12
C ARG A 92 -14.76 -5.90 -8.10
N GLU A 93 -13.68 -6.21 -7.39
CA GLU A 93 -13.01 -5.24 -6.51
C GLU A 93 -11.75 -4.68 -7.16
N ASP A 94 -11.07 -3.76 -6.50
CA ASP A 94 -9.74 -3.29 -6.90
C ASP A 94 -8.62 -4.16 -6.30
N TRP A 95 -7.37 -3.73 -6.50
CA TRP A 95 -6.20 -4.33 -5.86
C TRP A 95 -6.04 -3.79 -4.44
N TYR A 96 -5.71 -4.69 -3.52
CA TYR A 96 -5.33 -4.37 -2.15
C TYR A 96 -3.97 -4.98 -1.84
N PHE A 97 -3.15 -4.25 -1.11
CA PHE A 97 -1.77 -4.61 -0.84
C PHE A 97 -1.54 -4.78 0.66
N PHE A 98 -0.73 -5.78 1.00
CA PHE A 98 -0.37 -6.12 2.37
C PHE A 98 1.12 -6.31 2.50
N HIS A 99 1.70 -5.96 3.65
CA HIS A 99 2.97 -6.56 4.03
C HIS A 99 2.71 -8.03 4.43
N PRO A 100 3.59 -9.00 4.10
CA PRO A 100 3.35 -10.41 4.44
C PRO A 100 3.11 -10.66 5.94
N GLY A 101 3.71 -9.85 6.80
CA GLY A 101 3.54 -9.91 8.26
C GLY A 101 2.14 -9.52 8.77
N ASP A 102 1.33 -8.85 7.93
CA ASP A 102 -0.03 -8.44 8.29
C ASP A 102 -1.07 -9.51 7.94
N LEU A 103 -0.65 -10.56 7.23
CA LEU A 103 -1.55 -11.62 6.78
C LEU A 103 -1.85 -12.61 7.90
N TYR A 104 -3.07 -13.17 7.89
CA TYR A 104 -3.43 -14.25 8.80
C TYR A 104 -2.65 -15.52 8.43
N THR A 105 -1.83 -16.02 9.36
CA THR A 105 -1.16 -17.31 9.25
C THR A 105 -2.05 -18.42 9.79
N THR A 106 -2.25 -19.46 8.99
CA THR A 106 -2.95 -20.69 9.38
C THR A 106 -2.00 -21.61 10.17
N ASP A 107 -2.58 -22.56 10.92
CA ASP A 107 -1.79 -23.54 11.69
C ASP A 107 -0.83 -24.38 10.82
N GLY A 108 -1.11 -24.49 9.51
CA GLY A 108 -0.27 -25.18 8.54
C GLY A 108 0.85 -24.34 7.94
N GLY A 109 1.05 -23.09 8.39
CA GLY A 109 2.10 -22.19 7.87
C GLY A 109 1.74 -21.49 6.55
N ASN A 110 0.54 -21.70 6.02
CA ASN A 110 0.02 -20.95 4.87
C ASN A 110 -0.64 -19.66 5.34
N TYR A 111 -0.76 -18.70 4.42
CA TYR A 111 -1.38 -17.41 4.69
C TYR A 111 -2.74 -17.32 4.01
N ARG A 112 -3.64 -16.50 4.55
CA ARG A 112 -4.94 -16.22 3.92
C ARG A 112 -5.36 -14.77 4.07
N VAL A 113 -6.11 -14.30 3.09
CA VAL A 113 -6.78 -13.00 3.10
C VAL A 113 -8.24 -13.18 2.76
N LYS A 114 -9.12 -12.69 3.64
CA LYS A 114 -10.56 -12.61 3.37
C LYS A 114 -10.87 -11.33 2.60
N LYS A 115 -11.92 -11.36 1.79
CA LYS A 115 -12.42 -10.19 1.07
C LYS A 115 -12.73 -9.02 2.00
N GLU A 116 -13.41 -9.29 3.11
CA GLU A 116 -13.73 -8.26 4.11
C GLU A 116 -12.48 -7.60 4.70
N THR A 117 -11.45 -8.39 5.01
CA THR A 117 -10.14 -7.89 5.47
C THR A 117 -9.45 -7.06 4.39
N ALA A 118 -9.48 -7.48 3.12
CA ALA A 118 -8.96 -6.70 2.00
C ALA A 118 -9.59 -5.30 1.91
N LEU A 119 -10.93 -5.23 1.98
CA LEU A 119 -11.67 -3.97 1.88
C LEU A 119 -11.45 -3.04 3.08
N SER A 120 -11.27 -3.60 4.28
CA SER A 120 -11.20 -2.83 5.53
C SER A 120 -9.79 -2.43 5.91
N GLU A 121 -8.82 -3.32 5.73
CA GLU A 121 -7.44 -3.18 6.25
C GLU A 121 -6.39 -3.12 5.13
N GLY A 122 -6.73 -3.52 3.90
CA GLY A 122 -5.81 -3.47 2.79
C GLY A 122 -5.46 -2.03 2.39
N VAL A 123 -4.19 -1.83 2.03
CA VAL A 123 -3.74 -0.61 1.33
C VAL A 123 -4.32 -0.65 -0.07
N ASP A 124 -5.14 0.32 -0.43
CA ASP A 124 -5.70 0.39 -1.78
C ASP A 124 -4.64 0.83 -2.81
N PHE A 125 -4.98 0.74 -4.10
CA PHE A 125 -4.02 1.03 -5.16
C PHE A 125 -3.54 2.48 -5.14
N ALA A 126 -4.41 3.45 -4.87
CA ALA A 126 -4.06 4.87 -4.87
C ALA A 126 -3.10 5.18 -3.71
N GLU A 127 -3.35 4.63 -2.52
CA GLU A 127 -2.42 4.72 -1.40
C GLU A 127 -1.09 4.00 -1.71
N PHE A 128 -1.15 2.83 -2.34
CA PHE A 128 0.02 2.01 -2.64
C PHE A 128 1.04 2.72 -3.54
N VAL A 129 0.55 3.49 -4.52
CA VAL A 129 1.38 4.29 -5.44
C VAL A 129 1.69 5.69 -4.91
N GLY A 130 1.16 6.07 -3.75
CA GLY A 130 1.43 7.37 -3.11
C GLY A 130 0.53 8.53 -3.55
N ASP A 131 -0.54 8.26 -4.30
CA ASP A 131 -1.51 9.28 -4.73
C ASP A 131 -2.42 9.75 -3.59
N SER A 132 -2.57 8.93 -2.55
CA SER A 132 -3.40 9.25 -1.38
C SER A 132 -2.86 8.60 -0.10
N GLN A 133 -3.41 8.97 1.04
CA GLN A 133 -3.19 8.29 2.31
C GLN A 133 -4.54 8.01 2.97
N LYS A 134 -4.73 6.78 3.43
CA LYS A 134 -5.92 6.42 4.18
C LYS A 134 -5.80 6.97 5.60
N VAL A 135 -6.85 7.65 6.05
CA VAL A 135 -6.94 8.23 7.39
C VAL A 135 -8.20 7.69 8.04
N THR A 136 -8.09 7.22 9.28
CA THR A 136 -9.25 6.81 10.06
C THR A 136 -10.07 8.02 10.49
N LEU A 137 -11.36 7.83 10.76
CA LEU A 137 -12.22 8.90 11.31
C LEU A 137 -11.67 9.48 12.62
N ALA A 138 -10.97 8.67 13.42
CA ALA A 138 -10.34 9.12 14.65
C ALA A 138 -9.15 10.03 14.35
N GLU A 139 -8.24 9.60 13.46
CA GLU A 139 -7.09 10.41 13.05
C GLU A 139 -7.51 11.71 12.34
N ALA A 140 -8.56 11.65 11.51
CA ALA A 140 -9.11 12.85 10.87
C ALA A 140 -9.76 13.80 11.90
N ALA A 141 -10.41 13.26 12.93
CA ALA A 141 -10.97 14.07 14.01
C ALA A 141 -9.88 14.68 14.90
N ASP A 142 -8.78 13.96 15.13
CA ASP A 142 -7.65 14.49 15.89
C ASP A 142 -6.88 15.55 15.09
N ALA A 143 -6.69 15.35 13.77
CA ALA A 143 -6.14 16.37 12.89
C ALA A 143 -7.02 17.62 12.79
N ALA A 144 -8.35 17.45 12.73
CA ALA A 144 -9.26 18.59 12.73
C ALA A 144 -9.23 19.36 14.07
N ARG A 145 -8.99 18.67 15.19
CA ARG A 145 -8.83 19.34 16.50
C ARG A 145 -7.51 20.11 16.60
N SER A 146 -6.42 19.55 16.07
CA SER A 146 -5.15 20.29 16.05
C SER A 146 -5.24 21.53 15.17
N ASP A 147 -5.92 21.44 14.02
CA ASP A 147 -6.14 22.59 13.15
C ASP A 147 -7.01 23.67 13.84
N ASP A 148 -8.06 23.27 14.58
CA ASP A 148 -8.88 24.21 15.36
C ASP A 148 -8.09 24.89 16.50
N GLU A 149 -7.19 24.17 17.18
CA GLU A 149 -6.30 24.73 18.22
C GLU A 149 -5.28 25.70 17.62
N ASP A 150 -4.65 25.34 16.51
CA ASP A 150 -3.70 26.20 15.79
C ASP A 150 -4.38 27.49 15.27
N ASP A 151 -5.63 27.38 14.79
CA ASP A 151 -6.43 28.53 14.35
C ASP A 151 -6.85 29.45 15.53
N GLU A 152 -7.15 28.89 16.71
CA GLU A 152 -7.44 29.67 17.93
C GLU A 152 -6.20 30.42 18.42
N ASP A 153 -5.03 29.77 18.45
CA ASP A 153 -3.76 30.38 18.84
C ASP A 153 -3.39 31.50 17.86
N ALA A 154 -3.54 31.26 16.56
CA ALA A 154 -3.30 32.27 15.53
C ALA A 154 -4.23 33.48 15.68
N ARG A 155 -5.50 33.22 16.02
CA ARG A 155 -6.49 34.27 16.26
C ARG A 155 -6.12 35.13 17.46
N GLU A 156 -5.68 34.54 18.57
CA GLU A 156 -5.29 35.29 19.77
C GLU A 156 -4.11 36.25 19.49
N VAL A 157 -3.12 35.77 18.74
CA VAL A 157 -1.97 36.58 18.29
C VAL A 157 -2.43 37.74 17.39
N LEU A 158 -3.31 37.48 16.42
CA LEU A 158 -3.84 38.52 15.53
C LEU A 158 -4.69 39.56 16.27
N GLU A 159 -5.48 39.16 17.26
CA GLU A 159 -6.26 40.08 18.09
C GLU A 159 -5.35 40.94 19.00
N ALA A 160 -4.25 40.39 19.52
CA ALA A 160 -3.25 41.15 20.27
C ALA A 160 -2.53 42.19 19.40
N LEU A 161 -2.25 41.85 18.14
CA LEU A 161 -1.71 42.77 17.15
C LEU A 161 -2.70 43.92 16.84
N GLU A 162 -3.98 43.61 16.64
CA GLU A 162 -5.03 44.62 16.36
C GLU A 162 -5.18 45.61 17.52
N ARG A 163 -5.08 45.13 18.77
CA ARG A 163 -5.09 45.98 19.97
C ARG A 163 -3.80 46.81 20.14
N GLY A 164 -2.74 46.47 19.41
CA GLY A 164 -1.44 47.10 19.51
C GLY A 164 -0.61 46.63 20.71
N ASP A 165 -0.97 45.48 21.30
CA ASP A 165 -0.26 44.88 22.43
C ASP A 165 1.10 44.30 21.99
N ILE A 166 1.20 43.91 20.72
CA ILE A 166 2.41 43.35 20.09
C ILE A 166 2.70 44.01 18.75
N SER A 167 3.95 43.98 18.30
CA SER A 167 4.32 44.45 16.97
C SER A 167 4.01 43.41 15.89
N VAL A 168 3.97 43.83 14.62
CA VAL A 168 3.80 42.91 13.48
C VAL A 168 4.93 41.87 13.46
N ASP A 169 6.16 42.28 13.77
CA ASP A 169 7.32 41.38 13.78
C ASP A 169 7.20 40.32 14.90
N ASP A 170 6.67 40.71 16.07
CA ASP A 170 6.43 39.78 17.18
C ASP A 170 5.28 38.82 16.88
N ALA A 171 4.20 39.30 16.26
CA ALA A 171 3.08 38.47 15.85
C ALA A 171 3.52 37.39 14.86
N VAL A 172 4.36 37.74 13.87
CA VAL A 172 4.90 36.78 12.89
C VAL A 172 5.81 35.74 13.54
N ALA A 173 6.48 36.06 14.66
CA ALA A 173 7.32 35.11 15.37
C ALA A 173 6.54 34.13 16.27
N MET A 174 5.25 34.41 16.50
CA MET A 174 4.36 33.64 17.38
C MET A 174 3.34 32.79 16.60
N LEU A 175 3.28 32.95 15.27
CA LEU A 175 2.54 32.12 14.31
C LEU A 175 3.48 31.09 13.68
#